data_AF-A0A833E313-F1
#
_entry.id   AF-A0A833E313-F1
#
_cell.length_a   1.000
_cell.length_b   1.000
_cell.length_c   1.000
_cell.angle_alpha   90.00
_cell.angle_beta   90.00
_cell.angle_gamma   90.00
#
_symmetry.space_group_name_H-M   'P 1'
#
loop_
_entity.id
_entity.type
_entity.pdbx_description
1 polymer ?
#
loop_
_entity_poly.entity_id
_entity_poly.type
_entity_poly.pdbx_seq_one_letter_code
_entity_poly.pdbx_strand_id
1 'polypeptide(L)'
;MLRVRDIVKELKIFERNKVPLEVKVLGIATYIQSSVRRTARILSEIHPVSNSVELKKFEEKLPCREKKERNVIAIDETVVKAGKKRYYVYSAVDVE
;
A
#
# COMPACT_ATOMS: atom_id res chain seq x y z
N MET A 1 5.45 -7.14 -19.29
CA MET A 1 4.97 -6.18 -18.27
C MET A 1 3.80 -6.83 -17.56
N LEU A 2 3.91 -7.12 -16.26
CA LEU A 2 2.79 -7.70 -15.50
C LEU A 2 1.70 -6.63 -15.36
N ARG A 3 0.44 -6.97 -15.67
CA ARG A 3 -0.67 -6.04 -15.42
C ARG A 3 -0.88 -5.97 -13.90
N VAL A 4 -1.23 -4.79 -13.39
CA VAL A 4 -1.47 -4.57 -11.94
C VAL A 4 -2.43 -5.62 -11.35
N ARG A 5 -3.42 -6.03 -12.13
CA ARG A 5 -4.39 -7.08 -11.79
C ARG A 5 -3.73 -8.44 -11.51
N ASP A 6 -2.68 -8.80 -12.24
CA ASP A 6 -1.98 -10.07 -12.11
C ASP A 6 -1.11 -10.07 -10.84
N ILE A 7 -0.42 -8.96 -10.57
CA ILE A 7 0.34 -8.75 -9.32
C ILE A 7 -0.56 -8.90 -8.09
N VAL A 8 -1.74 -8.26 -8.10
CA VAL A 8 -2.67 -8.34 -6.96
C VAL A 8 -3.23 -9.75 -6.75
N LYS A 9 -3.40 -10.53 -7.83
CA LYS A 9 -3.79 -11.95 -7.73
C LYS A 9 -2.66 -12.81 -7.14
N GLU A 10 -1.43 -12.62 -7.59
CA GLU A 10 -0.26 -13.36 -7.11
C GLU A 10 0.01 -13.11 -5.63
N LEU A 11 -0.10 -11.86 -5.20
CA LEU A 11 0.09 -11.48 -3.80
C LEU A 11 -0.99 -12.06 -2.85
N LYS A 12 -2.09 -12.62 -3.39
CA LYS A 12 -3.20 -13.22 -2.62
C LYS A 12 -3.63 -12.34 -1.43
N ILE A 13 -3.69 -11.03 -1.62
CA ILE A 13 -3.96 -10.04 -0.55
C ILE A 13 -5.37 -10.20 0.01
N PHE A 14 -6.33 -10.51 -0.87
CA PHE A 14 -7.74 -10.63 -0.53
C PHE A 14 -8.19 -12.08 -0.46
N GLU A 15 -8.63 -12.52 0.71
CA GLU A 15 -9.18 -13.87 0.91
C GLU A 15 -10.65 -13.96 0.51
N ARG A 16 -11.41 -12.87 0.67
CA ARG A 16 -12.86 -12.83 0.38
C ARG A 16 -13.12 -12.44 -1.06
N ASN A 17 -13.93 -13.22 -1.78
CA ASN A 17 -14.29 -12.97 -3.18
C ASN A 17 -15.66 -12.28 -3.38
N LYS A 18 -16.21 -11.64 -2.34
CA LYS A 18 -17.50 -10.92 -2.42
C LYS A 18 -17.45 -9.63 -3.24
N VAL A 19 -16.26 -9.03 -3.39
CA VAL A 19 -16.07 -7.76 -4.09
C VAL A 19 -15.24 -8.01 -5.35
N PRO A 20 -15.61 -7.42 -6.51
CA PRO A 20 -14.85 -7.54 -7.75
C PRO A 20 -13.38 -7.15 -7.57
N LEU A 21 -12.50 -7.80 -8.33
CA LEU A 21 -11.05 -7.57 -8.23
C LEU A 21 -10.67 -6.16 -8.64
N GLU A 22 -11.38 -5.59 -9.60
CA GLU A 22 -11.17 -4.24 -10.12
C GLU A 22 -11.44 -3.19 -9.02
N VAL A 23 -12.51 -3.38 -8.24
CA VAL A 23 -12.84 -2.53 -7.08
C VAL A 23 -11.79 -2.68 -5.99
N LYS A 24 -11.26 -3.89 -5.76
CA LYS A 24 -10.17 -4.14 -4.81
C LYS A 24 -8.86 -3.45 -5.21
N VAL A 25 -8.48 -3.52 -6.49
CA VAL A 25 -7.30 -2.82 -7.04
C VAL A 25 -7.47 -1.31 -6.88
N LEU A 26 -8.65 -0.77 -7.23
CA LEU A 26 -8.97 0.65 -7.04
C LEU A 26 -8.90 1.05 -5.55
N GLY A 27 -9.35 0.16 -4.66
CA GLY A 27 -9.29 0.37 -3.22
C GLY A 27 -7.86 0.47 -2.67
N ILE A 28 -6.93 -0.35 -3.18
CA ILE A 28 -5.52 -0.22 -2.83
C ILE A 28 -4.95 1.12 -3.33
N ALA A 29 -5.21 1.47 -4.59
CA ALA A 29 -4.70 2.70 -5.18
C ALA A 29 -5.18 3.95 -4.42
N THR A 30 -6.48 4.02 -4.12
CA THR A 30 -7.05 5.14 -3.35
C THR A 30 -6.64 5.14 -1.88
N TYR A 31 -6.36 3.97 -1.29
CA TYR A 31 -5.83 3.89 0.07
C TYR A 31 -4.44 4.48 0.18
N ILE A 32 -3.53 4.15 -0.75
CA ILE A 32 -2.15 4.68 -0.77
C ILE A 32 -2.17 6.22 -0.82
N GLN A 33 -3.13 6.79 -1.55
CA GLN A 33 -3.26 8.23 -1.71
C GLN A 33 -4.08 8.92 -0.60
N SER A 34 -4.81 8.17 0.22
CA SER A 34 -5.78 8.76 1.16
C SER A 34 -5.90 7.97 2.47
N SER A 35 -7.10 7.95 3.07
CA SER A 35 -7.37 7.24 4.32
C SER A 35 -8.43 6.17 4.11
N VAL A 36 -8.42 5.13 4.94
CA VAL A 36 -9.38 4.00 4.87
C VAL A 36 -10.82 4.49 4.77
N ARG A 37 -11.21 5.51 5.53
CA ARG A 37 -12.56 6.08 5.51
C ARG A 37 -12.87 6.80 4.20
N ARG A 38 -11.92 7.56 3.65
CA ARG A 38 -12.11 8.25 2.36
C ARG A 38 -12.21 7.23 1.24
N THR A 39 -11.31 6.24 1.22
CA THR A 39 -11.35 5.09 0.31
C THR A 39 -12.71 4.41 0.35
N ALA A 40 -13.21 4.02 1.52
CA ALA A 40 -14.50 3.36 1.64
C ALA A 40 -15.67 4.22 1.13
N ARG A 41 -15.66 5.54 1.39
CA ARG A 41 -16.68 6.46 0.83
C ARG A 41 -16.64 6.50 -0.69
N ILE A 42 -15.46 6.70 -1.28
CA ILE A 42 -15.28 6.76 -2.74
C ILE A 42 -15.70 5.44 -3.40
N LEU A 43 -15.27 4.31 -2.84
CA LEU A 43 -15.62 3.00 -3.37
C LEU A 43 -17.11 2.71 -3.25
N SER A 44 -17.77 3.17 -2.19
CA SER A 44 -19.21 2.96 -1.96
C SER A 44 -20.09 3.61 -3.02
N GLU A 45 -19.61 4.66 -3.70
CA GLU A 45 -20.30 5.26 -4.86
C GLU A 45 -20.35 4.32 -6.07
N ILE A 46 -19.41 3.37 -6.16
CA ILE A 46 -19.28 2.44 -7.29
C ILE A 46 -19.79 1.04 -6.93
N HIS A 47 -19.47 0.58 -5.73
CA HIS A 47 -19.86 -0.73 -5.22
C HIS A 47 -20.00 -0.69 -3.70
N PRO A 48 -21.07 -1.25 -3.11
CA PRO A 48 -21.23 -1.27 -1.66
C PRO A 48 -20.04 -1.99 -1.00
N VAL A 49 -19.29 -1.27 -0.18
CA VAL A 49 -18.14 -1.79 0.57
C VAL A 49 -18.18 -1.30 2.01
N SER A 50 -17.72 -2.12 2.95
CA SER A 50 -17.56 -1.70 4.34
C SER A 50 -16.26 -0.93 4.55
N ASN A 51 -16.18 -0.15 5.63
CA ASN A 51 -14.95 0.57 6.04
C ASN A 51 -13.77 -0.37 6.39
N SER A 52 -14.01 -1.68 6.45
CA SER A 52 -13.03 -2.70 6.81
C SER A 52 -12.38 -3.30 5.55
N VAL A 53 -11.88 -2.47 4.64
CA VAL A 53 -11.09 -2.97 3.52
C VAL A 53 -9.81 -3.59 4.11
N GLU A 54 -9.52 -4.86 3.80
CA GLU A 54 -8.39 -5.65 4.33
C GLU A 54 -7.01 -5.15 3.85
N LEU A 55 -6.81 -3.84 3.82
CA LEU A 55 -5.64 -3.15 3.29
C LEU A 55 -4.39 -3.35 4.15
N LYS A 56 -4.54 -3.69 5.43
CA LYS A 56 -3.39 -4.02 6.30
C LYS A 56 -2.61 -5.24 5.79
N LYS A 57 -3.29 -6.23 5.21
CA LYS A 57 -2.63 -7.41 4.62
C LYS A 57 -1.84 -7.08 3.36
N PHE A 58 -2.11 -5.94 2.73
CA PHE A 58 -1.33 -5.46 1.59
C PHE A 58 0.09 -5.09 2.03
N GLU A 59 0.21 -4.31 3.11
CA GLU A 59 1.50 -3.83 3.62
C GLU A 59 2.43 -4.99 4.01
N GLU A 60 1.89 -6.04 4.64
CA GLU A 60 2.65 -7.22 5.09
C GLU A 60 3.19 -8.08 3.94
N LYS A 61 2.53 -8.05 2.78
CA LYS A 61 2.86 -8.90 1.63
C LYS A 61 3.71 -8.19 0.58
N LEU A 62 4.08 -6.93 0.81
CA LEU A 62 4.97 -6.22 -0.09
C LEU A 62 6.36 -6.85 -0.06
N PRO A 63 6.92 -7.23 -1.21
CA PRO A 63 8.24 -7.83 -1.25
C PRO A 63 9.31 -6.80 -0.86
N CYS A 64 10.13 -7.13 0.13
CA CYS A 64 11.38 -6.41 0.37
C CYS A 64 12.37 -6.76 -0.76
N ARG A 65 12.84 -5.73 -1.48
CA ARG A 65 13.89 -5.91 -2.49
C ARG A 65 15.22 -6.22 -1.84
N GLU A 66 16.08 -6.91 -2.58
CA GLU A 66 17.46 -7.19 -2.18
C GLU A 66 18.24 -5.89 -1.95
N LYS A 67 19.04 -5.87 -0.88
CA LYS A 67 19.95 -4.77 -0.58
C LYS A 67 21.06 -4.77 -1.61
N LYS A 68 21.34 -3.61 -2.21
CA LYS A 68 22.50 -3.42 -3.07
C LYS A 68 23.41 -2.39 -2.43
N GLU A 69 24.71 -2.64 -2.50
CA GLU A 69 25.72 -1.67 -2.08
C GLU A 69 25.75 -0.50 -3.08
N ARG A 70 26.03 0.69 -2.55
CA ARG A 70 26.10 1.97 -3.25
C ARG A 70 27.26 2.77 -2.68
N ASN A 71 27.96 3.52 -3.52
CA ASN A 71 29.12 4.30 -3.08
C ASN A 71 28.68 5.57 -2.35
N VAL A 72 27.67 6.27 -2.88
CA VAL A 72 27.15 7.52 -2.33
C VAL A 72 25.63 7.47 -2.29
N ILE A 73 25.05 7.79 -1.14
CA ILE A 73 23.60 7.89 -0.95
C ILE A 73 23.24 9.20 -0.27
N ALA A 74 22.17 9.86 -0.72
CA ALA A 74 21.52 10.92 0.02
C ALA A 74 20.50 10.30 0.98
N ILE A 75 20.52 10.73 2.24
CA ILE A 75 19.59 10.25 3.27
C ILE A 75 18.73 11.43 3.74
N ASP A 76 17.42 11.23 3.74
CA ASP A 76 16.44 12.16 4.32
C ASP A 76 15.69 11.47 5.47
N GLU A 77 15.52 12.18 6.59
CA GLU A 77 14.79 11.70 7.76
C GLU A 77 13.39 12.32 7.80
N THR A 78 12.38 11.47 7.91
CA THR A 78 11.00 11.87 8.19
C THR A 78 10.52 11.27 9.50
N VAL A 79 10.16 12.11 10.46
CA VAL A 79 9.57 11.66 11.73
C VAL A 79 8.05 11.58 11.62
N VAL A 80 7.50 10.37 11.78
CA VAL A 80 6.06 10.14 11.79
C VAL A 80 5.57 9.72 13.18
N LYS A 81 4.36 10.15 13.56
CA LYS A 81 3.73 9.78 14.83
C LYS A 81 2.62 8.79 14.58
N ALA A 82 2.71 7.60 15.18
CA ALA A 82 1.62 6.65 15.21
C ALA A 82 1.24 6.34 16.66
N GLY A 83 0.00 6.66 17.02
CA GLY A 83 -0.47 6.62 18.41
C GLY A 83 0.33 7.54 19.33
N LYS A 84 0.92 6.96 20.38
CA LYS A 84 1.77 7.68 21.35
C LYS A 84 3.27 7.57 21.06
N LYS A 85 3.66 6.86 19.99
CA LYS A 85 5.06 6.60 19.64
C LYS A 85 5.48 7.44 18.43
N ARG A 86 6.76 7.81 18.38
CA ARG A 86 7.41 8.40 17.21
C ARG A 86 8.16 7.29 16.47
N TYR A 87 8.09 7.34 15.16
CA TYR A 87 8.77 6.45 14.23
C TYR A 87 9.63 7.32 13.32
N TYR A 88 10.85 6.87 13.05
CA TYR A 88 11.82 7.56 12.19
C TYR A 88 11.89 6.78 10.89
N VAL A 89 11.51 7.42 9.80
CA VAL A 89 11.53 6.86 8.45
C VAL A 89 12.69 7.50 7.71
N TYR A 90 13.61 6.69 7.23
CA TYR A 90 14.75 7.16 6.45
C TYR A 90 14.55 6.80 4.98
N SER A 91 14.58 7.81 4.12
CA SER A 91 14.63 7.62 2.68
C SER A 91 16.09 7.69 2.25
N ALA A 92 16.60 6.65 1.60
CA ALA A 92 17.96 6.62 1.05
C ALA A 92 17.86 6.59 -0.48
N VAL A 93 18.43 7.59 -1.14
CA VAL A 93 18.42 7.75 -2.59
C VAL A 93 19.85 7.65 -3.12
N ASP A 94 20.03 6.83 -4.13
CA ASP A 94 21.27 6.72 -4.90
C ASP A 94 21.49 8.03 -5.68
N VAL A 95 22.66 8.65 -5.54
CA VAL A 95 22.97 9.96 -6.15
C VAL A 95 24.06 9.88 -7.23
N GLU A 96 24.55 8.68 -7.51
CA GLU A 96 25.36 8.36 -8.70
C GLU A 96 24.47 7.92 -9.86
#